data_AF-Q73QE5-F1
#
_entry.id   AF-Q73QE5-F1
#
_cell.length_a   1.000
_cell.length_b   1.000
_cell.length_c   1.000
_cell.angle_alpha   90.00
_cell.angle_beta   90.00
_cell.angle_gamma   90.00
#
_symmetry.space_group_name_H-M   'P 1'
#
loop_
_entity.id
_entity.type
_entity.pdbx_description
1 polymer ?
#
loop_
_entity_poly.entity_id
_entity_poly.type
_entity_poly.pdbx_seq_one_letter_code
_entity_poly.pdbx_strand_id
1 'polypeptide(L)'
;MFIGREKELSYLNEFYQKPGLGMTVIYGRRRIDKFTLISEFVKDKKVIFYTATKVGKERNLELFSKQVTDVFLAGIEDRSFRTIRLHDSLQDEKTVLVSLDEMYQ
;
A
#
# COMPACT_ATOMS: atom_id res chain seq x y z
N MET A 1 -13.92 17.03 -4.66
CA MET A 1 -14.73 17.17 -3.43
C MET A 1 -15.03 15.76 -2.93
N PHE A 2 -14.45 15.34 -1.81
CA PHE A 2 -14.75 14.08 -1.16
C PHE A 2 -15.92 14.30 -0.21
N ILE A 3 -17.02 13.57 -0.37
CA ILE A 3 -18.27 13.79 0.38
C ILE A 3 -18.62 12.51 1.13
N GLY A 4 -18.88 12.65 2.43
CA GLY A 4 -19.08 11.51 3.33
C GLY A 4 -17.76 10.83 3.70
N ARG A 5 -17.83 9.84 4.61
CA ARG A 5 -16.68 9.07 5.13
C ARG A 5 -15.59 9.88 5.85
N GLU A 6 -15.92 11.08 6.35
CA GLU A 6 -14.97 11.90 7.08
C GLU A 6 -14.43 11.20 8.33
N LYS A 7 -15.26 10.38 8.99
CA LYS A 7 -14.85 9.59 10.16
C LYS A 7 -13.79 8.55 9.78
N GLU A 8 -14.00 7.81 8.70
CA GLU A 8 -13.04 6.82 8.20
C GLU A 8 -11.74 7.48 7.72
N LEU A 9 -11.83 8.61 7.03
CA LEU A 9 -10.66 9.35 6.58
C LEU A 9 -9.86 9.91 7.77
N SER A 10 -10.54 10.47 8.79
CA SER A 10 -9.90 10.92 10.03
C SER A 10 -9.19 9.78 10.74
N TYR A 11 -9.85 8.63 10.88
CA TYR A 11 -9.25 7.44 11.49
C TYR A 11 -7.97 7.00 10.75
N LEU A 12 -7.98 6.95 9.43
CA LEU A 12 -6.80 6.58 8.64
C LEU A 12 -5.65 7.58 8.82
N ASN A 13 -5.96 8.88 8.87
CA ASN A 13 -4.97 9.93 9.09
C ASN A 13 -4.38 9.87 10.51
N GLU A 14 -5.20 9.72 11.53
CA GLU A 14 -4.75 9.55 12.92
C GLU A 14 -3.90 8.29 13.07
N PHE A 15 -4.31 7.18 12.47
CA PHE A 15 -3.57 5.92 12.47
C PHE A 15 -2.20 6.07 11.80
N TYR A 16 -2.12 6.75 10.65
CA TYR A 16 -0.87 7.04 9.94
C TYR A 16 0.09 7.93 10.75
N GLN A 17 -0.44 8.76 11.66
CA GLN A 17 0.41 9.61 12.51
C GLN A 17 1.09 8.85 13.65
N LYS A 18 0.56 7.69 14.07
CA LYS A 18 1.14 6.90 15.16
C LYS A 18 2.56 6.41 14.79
N PRO A 19 3.49 6.36 15.77
CA PRO A 19 4.82 5.82 15.54
C PRO A 19 4.79 4.31 15.31
N GLY A 20 5.77 3.81 14.56
CA GLY A 20 5.95 2.39 14.29
C GLY A 20 5.20 1.87 13.07
N LEU A 21 5.22 0.54 12.90
CA LEU A 21 4.55 -0.15 11.81
C LEU A 21 3.05 -0.31 12.12
N GLY A 22 2.20 0.14 11.20
CA GLY A 22 0.75 -0.03 11.29
C GLY A 22 0.19 -0.79 10.10
N MET A 23 -0.74 -1.71 10.36
CA MET A 23 -1.53 -2.38 9.33
C MET A 23 -3.02 -2.11 9.58
N THR A 24 -3.74 -1.71 8.54
CA THR A 24 -5.19 -1.54 8.58
C THR A 24 -5.83 -2.32 7.43
N VAL A 25 -7.00 -2.91 7.68
CA VAL A 25 -7.75 -3.69 6.69
C VAL A 25 -9.03 -2.94 6.39
N ILE A 26 -9.19 -2.51 5.13
CA ILE A 26 -10.39 -1.81 4.67
C ILE A 26 -11.26 -2.79 3.88
N TYR A 27 -12.41 -3.15 4.44
CA TYR A 27 -13.39 -4.05 3.81
C TYR A 27 -14.76 -3.39 3.69
N GLY A 28 -15.65 -3.98 2.89
CA GLY A 28 -16.99 -3.46 2.65
C GLY A 28 -17.61 -4.07 1.40
N ARG A 29 -18.90 -3.82 1.13
CA ARG A 29 -19.59 -4.41 -0.04
C ARG A 29 -18.99 -3.91 -1.36
N ARG A 30 -19.28 -4.62 -2.45
CA ARG A 30 -18.89 -4.24 -3.81
C ARG A 30 -19.53 -2.88 -4.17
N ARG A 31 -18.79 -2.01 -4.87
CA ARG A 31 -19.23 -0.65 -5.27
C ARG A 31 -19.50 0.32 -4.11
N ILE A 32 -18.93 0.04 -2.94
CA ILE A 32 -18.89 0.98 -1.82
C ILE A 32 -17.55 1.71 -1.88
N ASP A 33 -17.26 2.42 -2.98
CA ASP A 33 -16.16 3.36 -3.26
C ASP A 33 -14.93 3.38 -2.31
N LYS A 34 -14.43 2.19 -1.93
CA LYS A 34 -13.32 2.02 -0.99
C LYS A 34 -12.05 2.60 -1.60
N PHE A 35 -11.92 2.41 -2.91
CA PHE A 35 -10.85 2.99 -3.70
C PHE A 35 -10.84 4.52 -3.59
N THR A 36 -12.00 5.18 -3.58
CA THR A 36 -12.09 6.64 -3.41
C THR A 36 -11.64 7.09 -2.02
N LEU A 37 -11.98 6.34 -0.96
CA LEU A 37 -11.47 6.62 0.39
C LEU A 37 -9.94 6.46 0.47
N ILE A 38 -9.41 5.38 -0.10
CA ILE A 38 -7.97 5.10 -0.10
C ILE A 38 -7.23 6.13 -0.95
N SER A 39 -7.74 6.47 -2.14
CA SER A 39 -7.12 7.45 -3.02
C SER A 39 -7.10 8.83 -2.38
N GLU A 40 -8.18 9.24 -1.70
CA GLU A 40 -8.21 10.48 -0.92
C GLU A 40 -7.20 10.45 0.23
N PHE A 41 -7.13 9.35 0.97
CA PHE A 41 -6.19 9.19 2.08
C PHE A 41 -4.72 9.31 1.62
N VAL A 42 -4.35 8.79 0.46
CA VAL A 42 -2.93 8.73 0.05
C VAL A 42 -2.45 9.88 -0.84
N LYS A 43 -3.29 10.87 -1.19
CA LYS A 43 -2.95 11.93 -2.18
C LYS A 43 -1.60 12.61 -1.94
N ASP A 44 -1.30 12.93 -0.68
CA ASP A 44 -0.10 13.66 -0.28
C ASP A 44 0.91 12.77 0.46
N LYS A 45 0.88 11.46 0.19
CA LYS A 45 1.70 10.46 0.87
C LYS A 45 2.48 9.64 -0.14
N LYS A 46 3.71 9.26 0.20
CA LYS A 46 4.46 8.27 -0.55
C LYS A 46 3.73 6.92 -0.46
N VAL A 47 3.24 6.44 -1.59
CA VAL A 47 2.36 5.27 -1.65
C VAL A 47 2.84 4.24 -2.67
N ILE A 48 2.75 2.96 -2.30
CA ILE A 48 2.80 1.84 -3.23
C ILE A 48 1.40 1.26 -3.37
N PHE A 49 0.90 1.18 -4.60
CA PHE A 49 -0.30 0.43 -4.93
C PHE A 49 0.06 -0.92 -5.53
N TYR A 50 -0.24 -1.98 -4.78
CA TYR A 50 -0.10 -3.36 -5.24
C TYR A 50 -1.47 -4.00 -5.40
N THR A 51 -1.70 -4.68 -6.52
CA THR A 51 -2.93 -5.48 -6.73
C THR A 51 -2.53 -6.94 -6.77
N ALA A 52 -2.98 -7.72 -5.79
CA ALA A 52 -2.80 -9.16 -5.80
C ALA A 52 -3.63 -9.76 -6.96
N THR A 53 -2.99 -10.57 -7.78
CA THR A 53 -3.65 -11.25 -8.91
C THR A 53 -3.78 -12.74 -8.62
N LYS A 54 -4.55 -13.48 -9.43
CA LYS A 54 -4.80 -14.92 -9.27
C LYS A 54 -3.60 -15.83 -9.57
N VAL A 55 -2.44 -15.24 -9.85
CA VAL A 55 -1.17 -15.95 -10.00
C VAL A 55 -0.69 -16.29 -8.59
N GLY A 56 -0.31 -17.55 -8.31
CA GLY A 56 -0.08 -18.04 -6.94
C GLY A 56 0.86 -17.18 -6.06
N LYS A 57 0.91 -17.49 -4.76
CA LYS A 57 1.60 -16.69 -3.73
C LYS A 57 3.03 -16.27 -4.12
N GLU A 58 3.81 -17.18 -4.71
CA GLU A 58 5.19 -16.91 -5.15
C GLU A 58 5.27 -15.83 -6.22
N ARG A 59 4.39 -15.90 -7.22
CA ARG A 59 4.36 -14.92 -8.30
C ARG A 59 3.85 -13.56 -7.81
N ASN A 60 2.88 -13.55 -6.89
CA ASN A 60 2.45 -12.31 -6.24
C ASN A 60 3.60 -11.66 -5.44
N LEU A 61 4.40 -12.46 -4.71
CA LEU A 61 5.56 -11.95 -3.98
C LEU A 61 6.61 -11.34 -4.92
N GLU A 62 6.87 -11.97 -6.06
CA GLU A 62 7.80 -11.46 -7.07
C GLU A 62 7.31 -10.12 -7.67
N LEU A 63 6.03 -10.05 -8.05
CA LEU A 63 5.43 -8.83 -8.59
C LEU A 63 5.42 -7.70 -7.56
N PHE A 64 5.09 -8.01 -6.31
CA PHE A 64 5.15 -7.06 -5.21
C PHE A 64 6.57 -6.53 -5.01
N SER A 65 7.56 -7.43 -4.93
CA SER A 65 8.97 -7.08 -4.79
C SER A 65 9.41 -6.11 -5.88
N LYS A 66 9.05 -6.41 -7.14
CA LYS A 66 9.35 -5.55 -8.29
C LYS A 66 8.75 -4.14 -8.13
N GLN A 67 7.49 -4.03 -7.74
CA GLN A 67 6.85 -2.72 -7.54
C GLN A 67 7.51 -1.90 -6.43
N VAL A 68 7.93 -2.56 -5.35
CA VAL A 68 8.65 -1.88 -4.27
C VAL A 68 10.02 -1.39 -4.77
N THR A 69 10.76 -2.19 -5.55
CA THR A 69 12.01 -1.76 -6.19
C THR A 69 11.79 -0.54 -7.06
N ASP A 70 10.78 -0.55 -7.92
CA ASP A 70 10.55 0.51 -8.90
C ASP A 70 10.25 1.85 -8.21
N VAL A 71 9.58 1.83 -7.06
CA VAL A 71 9.23 3.04 -6.29
C VAL A 71 10.38 3.54 -5.41
N PHE A 72 11.17 2.65 -4.82
CA PHE A 72 12.21 3.02 -3.84
C PHE A 72 13.63 3.07 -4.40
N LEU A 73 13.91 2.33 -5.47
CA LEU A 73 15.25 2.05 -5.97
C LEU A 73 15.37 2.33 -7.48
N ALA A 74 14.59 3.28 -8.01
CA ALA A 74 14.71 3.74 -9.39
C ALA A 74 16.17 4.16 -9.69
N GLY A 75 16.97 3.23 -10.22
CA GLY A 75 18.41 3.40 -10.45
C GLY A 75 19.35 2.31 -9.88
N ILE A 76 18.87 1.30 -9.15
CA ILE A 76 19.73 0.20 -8.63
C ILE A 76 19.52 -1.08 -9.47
N GLU A 77 20.58 -1.55 -10.12
CA GLU A 77 20.56 -2.71 -11.03
C GLU A 77 20.52 -4.09 -10.33
N ASP A 78 20.72 -4.15 -9.01
CA ASP A 78 20.71 -5.42 -8.28
C ASP A 78 19.30 -5.83 -7.85
N ARG A 79 18.73 -6.79 -8.58
CA ARG A 79 17.35 -7.29 -8.46
C ARG A 79 17.19 -8.43 -7.46
N SER A 80 18.19 -8.73 -6.63
CA SER A 80 18.11 -9.79 -5.63
C SER A 80 17.36 -9.31 -4.38
N PHE A 81 16.04 -9.24 -4.48
CA PHE A 81 15.16 -8.87 -3.37
C PHE A 81 15.23 -9.91 -2.24
N ARG A 82 16.03 -9.62 -1.21
CA ARG A 82 15.88 -10.23 0.12
C ARG A 82 15.03 -9.28 0.95
N THR A 83 13.85 -9.74 1.35
CA THR A 83 12.79 -9.08 2.15
C THR A 83 13.30 -8.21 3.32
N ILE A 84 14.52 -8.45 3.79
CA ILE A 84 15.11 -7.86 4.98
C ILE A 84 15.69 -6.45 4.73
N ARG A 85 16.01 -6.04 3.49
CA ARG A 85 16.64 -4.72 3.24
C ARG A 85 15.67 -3.54 3.05
N LEU A 86 14.38 -3.80 2.87
CA LEU A 86 13.39 -2.72 2.75
C LEU A 86 13.28 -1.88 4.01
N HIS A 87 13.48 -2.50 5.18
CA HIS A 87 13.40 -1.81 6.45
C HIS A 87 14.42 -0.66 6.54
N ASP A 88 15.61 -0.82 5.97
CA ASP A 88 16.68 0.16 6.08
C ASP A 88 16.52 1.32 5.09
N SER A 89 15.97 1.07 3.89
CA SER A 89 15.67 2.13 2.92
C SER A 89 14.37 2.90 3.20
N LEU A 90 13.51 2.38 4.08
CA LEU A 90 12.24 2.97 4.48
C LEU A 90 12.32 3.76 5.80
N GLN A 91 13.49 3.78 6.46
CA GLN A 91 13.65 4.36 7.80
C GLN A 91 13.42 5.87 7.88
N ASP A 92 13.71 6.61 6.80
CA ASP A 92 13.67 8.07 6.83
C ASP A 92 12.34 8.67 6.35
N GLU A 93 11.43 7.87 5.78
CA GLU A 93 10.22 8.40 5.13
C GLU A 93 8.97 7.53 5.35
N LYS A 94 7.91 8.12 5.94
CA LYS A 94 6.64 7.43 6.20
C LYS A 94 5.97 6.99 4.88
N THR A 95 5.97 5.69 4.64
CA THR A 95 5.43 5.07 3.42
C THR A 95 4.10 4.37 3.69
N VAL A 96 3.15 4.49 2.76
CA VAL A 96 1.89 3.72 2.77
C VAL A 96 1.96 2.60 1.74
N LEU A 97 1.70 1.37 2.15
CA LEU A 97 1.46 0.26 1.23
C LEU A 97 -0.05 -0.04 1.16
N VAL A 98 -0.61 0.03 -0.04
CA VAL A 98 -2.00 -0.36 -0.32
C VAL A 98 -1.98 -1.65 -1.13
N SER A 99 -2.49 -2.73 -0.55
CA SER A 99 -2.77 -3.97 -1.27
C SER A 99 -4.25 -4.06 -1.61
N LEU A 100 -4.58 -4.15 -2.89
CA LEU A 100 -5.91 -4.44 -3.41
C LEU A 100 -6.01 -5.92 -3.73
N ASP A 101 -7.01 -6.58 -3.17
CA ASP A 101 -7.24 -8.00 -3.42
C ASP A 101 -8.48 -8.18 -4.30
N GLU A 102 -8.28 -8.71 -5.51
CA GLU A 102 -9.35 -9.09 -6.44
C GLU A 102 -9.67 -10.60 -6.38
N MET A 103 -9.60 -11.22 -5.19
CA MET A 103 -9.94 -12.64 -4.97
C MET A 103 -11.40 -13.04 -5.28
N TYR A 104 -12.26 -12.14 -5.76
CA TYR A 104 -13.64 -12.48 -6.16
C TYR A 104 -13.80 -12.50 -7.68
N GLN A 105 -13.44 -13.63 -8.28
CA GLN A 105 -14.07 -14.18 -9.48
C GLN A 105 -14.07 -15.71 -9.39
#